data_AF-A0A3A3GDC3-F1
#
_entry.id   AF-A0A3A3GDC3-F1
#
_cell.length_a   1.000
_cell.length_b   1.000
_cell.length_c   1.000
_cell.angle_alpha   90.00
_cell.angle_beta   90.00
_cell.angle_gamma   90.00
#
_symmetry.space_group_name_H-M   'P 1'
#
loop_
_entity.id
_entity.type
_entity.pdbx_description
1 polymer ?
#
loop_
_entity_poly.entity_id
_entity_poly.type
_entity_poly.pdbx_seq_one_letter_code
_entity_poly.pdbx_strand_id
1 'polypeptide(L)'
;MYDVSKERQIAVLNICNENLRKIKDLCQKYNGEMPTEMKLIYDVSRNKLEVQYSYEIKYTNDPVKTAGYIFDEWFEEMGGNL
;
A
#
# COMPACT_ATOMS: atom_id res chain seq x y z
N MET A 1 2.18 -9.13 23.55
CA MET A 1 1.94 -7.73 23.12
C MET A 1 2.80 -7.48 21.90
N TYR A 2 2.26 -6.89 20.83
CA TYR A 2 3.02 -6.60 19.63
C TYR A 2 3.97 -5.40 19.87
N ASP A 3 5.15 -5.43 19.25
CA ASP A 3 6.08 -4.30 19.25
C ASP A 3 5.60 -3.23 18.26
N VAL A 4 5.14 -2.11 18.81
CA VAL A 4 4.64 -0.95 18.08
C VAL A 4 5.56 0.26 18.23
N SER A 5 6.83 0.03 18.59
CA SER A 5 7.85 1.10 18.72
C SER A 5 8.03 1.89 17.41
N LYS A 6 8.49 3.13 17.54
CA LYS A 6 8.78 4.00 16.39
C LYS A 6 9.82 3.36 15.47
N GLU A 7 10.83 2.72 16.07
CA GLU A 7 11.90 2.03 15.38
C GLU A 7 11.34 0.90 14.51
N ARG A 8 10.41 0.11 15.06
CA ARG A 8 9.74 -0.97 14.32
C ARG A 8 8.91 -0.42 13.16
N GLN A 9 8.15 0.65 13.39
CA GLN A 9 7.34 1.29 12.34
C GLN A 9 8.20 1.86 11.20
N ILE A 10 9.32 2.51 11.53
CA ILE A 10 10.29 3.03 10.53
C ILE A 10 10.91 1.88 9.73
N ALA A 11 11.26 0.77 10.38
CA ALA A 11 11.81 -0.39 9.69
C ALA A 11 10.82 -0.97 8.66
N VAL A 12 9.54 -1.07 9.01
CA VAL A 12 8.48 -1.49 8.07
C VAL A 12 8.38 -0.54 6.88
N LEU A 13 8.38 0.78 7.14
CA LEU A 13 8.33 1.79 6.07
C LEU A 13 9.51 1.66 5.09
N ASN A 14 10.72 1.43 5.60
CA ASN A 14 11.91 1.25 4.77
C ASN A 14 11.78 0.00 3.89
N ILE A 15 11.31 -1.12 4.44
CA ILE A 15 11.07 -2.36 3.67
C ILE A 15 10.03 -2.12 2.58
N CYS A 16 8.93 -1.43 2.90
CA CYS A 16 7.90 -1.08 1.92
C CYS A 16 8.47 -0.21 0.78
N ASN A 17 9.28 0.80 1.11
CA ASN A 17 9.94 1.65 0.11
C ASN A 17 10.90 0.88 -0.78
N GLU A 18 11.68 -0.05 -0.23
CA GLU A 18 12.56 -0.92 -1.00
C GLU A 18 11.77 -1.83 -1.94
N ASN A 19 10.66 -2.40 -1.47
CA ASN A 19 9.79 -3.24 -2.29
C ASN A 19 9.15 -2.45 -3.43
N LEU A 20 8.68 -1.23 -3.18
CA LEU A 20 8.15 -0.35 -4.23
C LEU A 20 9.18 -0.07 -5.34
N ARG A 21 10.45 0.14 -4.98
CA ARG A 21 11.54 0.30 -5.97
C ARG A 21 11.74 -0.96 -6.80
N LYS A 22 11.78 -2.13 -6.17
CA LYS A 22 11.91 -3.42 -6.87
C LYS A 22 10.74 -3.69 -7.82
N ILE A 23 9.52 -3.36 -7.41
CA ILE A 23 8.33 -3.49 -8.28
C ILE A 23 8.46 -2.56 -9.48
N LYS A 24 8.89 -1.31 -9.28
CA LYS A 24 9.14 -0.37 -10.38
C LYS A 24 10.18 -0.90 -11.36
N ASP A 25 11.31 -1.39 -10.86
CA ASP A 25 12.38 -1.96 -11.70
C ASP A 25 11.86 -3.18 -12.48
N LEU A 26 11.01 -4.00 -11.86
CA LEU A 26 10.37 -5.15 -12.50
C LEU A 26 9.43 -4.72 -13.63
N CYS A 27 8.53 -3.76 -13.38
CA CYS A 27 7.65 -3.19 -14.40
C CYS A 27 8.48 -2.68 -15.59
N GLN A 28 9.52 -1.89 -15.35
CA GLN A 28 10.41 -1.36 -16.39
C GLN A 28 11.09 -2.47 -17.18
N LYS A 29 11.61 -3.51 -16.51
CA LYS A 29 12.29 -4.64 -17.16
C LYS A 29 11.39 -5.38 -18.16
N TYR A 30 10.10 -5.46 -17.88
CA TYR A 30 9.13 -6.15 -18.73
C TYR A 30 8.29 -5.19 -19.58
N ASN A 31 8.72 -3.94 -19.76
CA ASN A 31 8.00 -2.88 -20.48
C ASN A 31 6.54 -2.69 -19.99
N GLY A 32 6.28 -3.01 -18.72
CA GLY A 32 5.00 -2.80 -18.07
C GLY A 32 4.92 -1.42 -17.43
N GLU A 33 3.72 -0.85 -17.42
CA GLU A 33 3.45 0.35 -16.64
C GLU A 33 3.48 0.04 -15.14
N MET A 34 3.86 1.03 -14.35
CA MET A 34 3.74 0.93 -12.90
C MET A 34 2.27 1.16 -12.53
N PRO A 35 1.65 0.31 -11.70
CA PRO A 35 0.34 0.61 -11.16
C PRO A 35 0.37 1.91 -10.36
N THR A 36 -0.69 2.70 -10.47
CA THR A 36 -0.88 3.95 -9.72
C THR A 36 -1.29 3.66 -8.27
N GLU A 37 -1.92 2.52 -8.01
CA GLU A 37 -2.27 2.03 -6.67
C GLU A 37 -2.17 0.50 -6.60
N MET A 38 -1.73 0.00 -5.46
CA MET A 38 -1.76 -1.43 -5.10
C MET A 38 -2.40 -1.60 -3.72
N LYS A 39 -3.49 -2.37 -3.64
CA LYS A 39 -4.12 -2.78 -2.38
C LYS A 39 -3.79 -4.26 -2.12
N LEU A 40 -3.12 -4.54 -1.01
CA LEU A 40 -2.66 -5.87 -0.64
C LEU A 40 -3.36 -6.29 0.67
N ILE A 41 -4.04 -7.43 0.65
CA ILE A 41 -4.74 -8.00 1.81
C ILE A 41 -4.16 -9.38 2.08
N TYR A 42 -3.56 -9.57 3.26
CA TYR A 42 -3.02 -10.85 3.66
C TYR A 42 -3.91 -11.51 4.73
N ASP A 43 -4.50 -12.65 4.38
CA ASP A 43 -5.24 -13.49 5.30
C ASP A 43 -4.29 -14.54 5.91
N VAL A 44 -3.93 -14.32 7.18
CA VAL A 44 -3.03 -15.20 7.93
C VAL A 44 -3.63 -16.59 8.11
N SER A 45 -4.95 -16.69 8.34
CA SER A 45 -5.63 -17.96 8.59
C SER A 45 -5.63 -18.87 7.36
N ARG A 46 -5.73 -18.26 6.17
CA ARG A 46 -5.73 -18.95 4.89
C ARG A 46 -4.35 -18.99 4.22
N ASN A 47 -3.35 -18.35 4.82
CA ASN A 47 -2.02 -18.14 4.22
C ASN A 47 -2.12 -17.61 2.78
N LYS A 48 -2.99 -16.62 2.57
CA LYS A 48 -3.35 -16.12 1.23
C LYS A 48 -3.11 -14.62 1.14
N LEU A 49 -2.43 -14.21 0.08
CA LEU A 49 -2.31 -12.81 -0.31
C LEU A 49 -3.26 -12.53 -1.47
N GLU A 50 -4.13 -11.55 -1.29
CA GLU A 50 -4.96 -10.97 -2.34
C GLU A 50 -4.40 -9.61 -2.72
N VAL A 51 -4.29 -9.34 -4.02
CA VAL A 51 -3.73 -8.09 -4.53
C VAL A 51 -4.66 -7.53 -5.60
N GLN A 52 -4.95 -6.24 -5.47
CA GLN A 52 -5.65 -5.46 -6.48
C GLN A 52 -4.71 -4.36 -6.99
N TYR A 53 -4.70 -4.20 -8.31
CA TYR A 53 -3.90 -3.19 -9.01
C TYR A 53 -4.83 -2.21 -9.70
N SER A 54 -4.51 -0.93 -9.63
CA SER A 54 -5.14 0.11 -10.44
C SER A 54 -4.08 0.87 -11.23
N TYR A 55 -4.46 1.34 -12.42
CA TYR A 55 -3.64 2.19 -13.29
C TYR A 55 -4.29 3.57 -13.51
N GLU A 56 -5.44 3.81 -12.88
CA GLU A 56 -6.13 5.09 -12.95
C GLU A 56 -5.44 6.13 -12.07
N ILE A 57 -5.36 7.36 -12.54
CA ILE A 57 -4.84 8.47 -11.73
C ILE A 57 -5.92 8.82 -10.69
N LYS A 58 -5.71 8.43 -9.44
CA LYS A 58 -6.70 8.66 -8.36
C LYS A 58 -6.47 9.97 -7.61
N TYR A 59 -5.25 10.18 -7.11
CA TYR A 59 -4.99 11.19 -6.09
C TYR A 59 -4.10 12.35 -6.54
N THR A 60 -3.46 12.26 -7.71
CA THR A 60 -2.32 13.10 -8.09
C THR A 60 -2.61 14.60 -8.16
N ASN A 61 -3.86 15.05 -8.06
CA ASN A 61 -4.23 16.47 -8.01
C ASN A 61 -5.44 16.75 -7.10
N ASP A 62 -5.73 15.88 -6.13
CA ASP A 62 -6.87 16.11 -5.25
C ASP A 62 -6.55 17.24 -4.24
N PRO A 63 -7.32 18.35 -4.20
CA PRO A 63 -7.02 19.49 -3.35
C PRO A 63 -7.30 19.22 -1.85
N VAL A 64 -7.95 18.11 -1.51
CA VAL A 64 -8.42 17.78 -0.16
C VAL A 64 -7.82 16.47 0.35
N LYS A 65 -7.70 15.44 -0.50
CA LYS A 65 -7.25 14.12 -0.06
C LYS A 65 -5.76 14.13 0.31
N THR A 66 -5.50 14.09 1.61
CA THR A 66 -4.17 13.85 2.17
C THR A 66 -3.92 12.35 2.34
N ALA A 67 -2.66 11.97 2.61
CA ALA A 67 -2.32 10.58 2.91
C ALA A 67 -3.12 10.01 4.09
N GLY A 68 -3.43 10.83 5.10
CA GLY A 68 -4.25 10.41 6.24
C GLY A 68 -5.69 10.10 5.83
N TYR A 69 -6.30 10.97 5.02
CA TYR A 69 -7.65 10.74 4.52
C TYR A 69 -7.75 9.47 3.66
N ILE A 70 -6.73 9.19 2.84
CA ILE A 70 -6.66 7.94 2.05
C ILE A 70 -6.56 6.71 2.97
N PHE A 71 -5.80 6.81 4.07
CA PHE A 71 -5.71 5.75 5.06
C PHE A 71 -7.06 5.51 5.74
N ASP A 72 -7.74 6.57 6.17
CA ASP A 72 -9.04 6.49 6.84
C ASP A 72 -10.09 5.84 5.93
N GLU A 73 -10.19 6.28 4.66
CA GLU A 73 -11.09 5.67 3.67
C GLU A 73 -10.82 4.17 3.50
N TRP A 74 -9.55 3.78 3.38
CA TRP A 74 -9.19 2.36 3.24
C TRP A 74 -9.46 1.56 4.53
N PHE A 75 -9.26 2.15 5.70
CA PHE A 75 -9.53 1.50 6.98
C PHE A 75 -11.03 1.22 7.14
N GLU A 76 -11.88 2.18 6.80
CA GLU A 76 -13.35 2.02 6.77
C GLU A 76 -13.79 0.96 5.75
N GLU A 77 -13.23 0.96 4.52
CA GLU A 77 -13.49 -0.07 3.50
C GLU A 77 -13.17 -1.49 4.02
N MET A 78 -12.14 -1.63 4.86
CA MET A 78 -11.75 -2.90 5.47
C MET A 78 -12.62 -3.29 6.68
N GLY A 79 -13.67 -2.51 6.98
CA GLY A 79 -14.58 -2.73 8.10
C GLY A 79 -14.05 -2.22 9.44
N GLY A 80 -13.02 -1.38 9.42
CA GLY A 80 -12.59 -0.62 10.59
C GLY A 80 -13.62 0.45 10.95
N ASN A 81 -13.74 0.75 12.24
CA ASN A 81 -14.51 1.89 12.74
C ASN A 81 -13.52 2.85 13.42
N LEU A 82 -13.53 4.12 13.01
CA LEU A 82 -12.73 5.20 13.58
C LEU A 82 -13.33 5.73 14.90
#